data_AF-A0A559QNG8-F1
#
_entry.id   AF-A0A559QNG8-F1
#
_cell.length_a   1.000
_cell.length_b   1.000
_cell.length_c   1.000
_cell.angle_alpha   90.00
_cell.angle_beta   90.00
_cell.angle_gamma   90.00
#
_symmetry.space_group_name_H-M   'P 1'
#
loop_
_entity.id
_entity.type
_entity.pdbx_description
1 polymer ?
#
loop_
_entity_poly.entity_id
_entity_poly.type
_entity_poly.pdbx_seq_one_letter_code
_entity_poly.pdbx_strand_id
1 'polypeptide(L)'
;MVEGSGDEICACNIFSHITDKIFKGNAMGKDKKKVFQHQLKTLENLEEKINALIIEHRKRRGSQLGVVFRTVIEPNKPTLYEQGHHGKGALHQGVRECDYKISTADPNWVLASNEHGLSFSATVDHAVGTMKFLGGFQKKGTRINCAYWILEDSESIPEGMAFVQDPDNPEHYLLAVIRDMKITDLIYKLKWISQRMAVMSGLTLEAYKNA
;
A
#
# COMPACT_ATOMS: atom_id res chain seq x y z
N MET A 1 -26.03 -55.32 -25.22
CA MET A 1 -25.51 -54.43 -24.15
C MET A 1 -25.38 -53.03 -24.76
N VAL A 2 -26.25 -52.12 -24.30
CA VAL A 2 -26.15 -50.64 -24.34
C VAL A 2 -26.06 -50.03 -25.76
N GLU A 3 -27.17 -49.67 -26.43
CA GLU A 3 -27.99 -48.42 -26.29
C GLU A 3 -27.13 -47.15 -26.20
N GLY A 4 -27.27 -46.09 -27.01
CA GLY A 4 -28.20 -45.75 -28.07
C GLY A 4 -27.87 -44.34 -28.61
N SER A 5 -28.51 -44.01 -29.74
CA SER A 5 -28.98 -42.70 -30.23
C SER A 5 -28.28 -41.42 -29.77
N GLY A 6 -27.95 -40.46 -30.62
CA GLY A 6 -28.54 -40.10 -31.91
C GLY A 6 -28.22 -38.62 -32.15
N ASP A 7 -28.24 -38.24 -33.42
CA ASP A 7 -27.90 -36.93 -33.95
C ASP A 7 -28.66 -35.77 -33.29
N GLU A 8 -28.00 -34.62 -33.13
CA GLU A 8 -28.66 -33.35 -33.45
C GLU A 8 -27.67 -32.20 -33.70
N ILE A 9 -27.77 -31.69 -34.94
CA ILE A 9 -27.28 -30.38 -35.39
C ILE A 9 -28.06 -29.30 -34.65
N CYS A 10 -27.42 -28.22 -34.20
CA CYS A 10 -28.15 -26.97 -34.04
C CYS A 10 -27.26 -25.73 -34.24
N ALA A 11 -27.42 -25.12 -35.41
CA ALA A 11 -27.05 -23.74 -35.67
C ALA A 11 -28.10 -22.80 -35.06
N CYS A 12 -27.64 -21.65 -34.61
CA CYS A 12 -28.41 -20.57 -34.00
C CYS A 12 -29.73 -20.23 -34.70
N ASN A 13 -30.65 -19.74 -33.85
CA ASN A 13 -31.84 -18.91 -34.09
C ASN A 13 -33.17 -19.67 -34.18
N ILE A 14 -34.04 -19.47 -33.18
CA ILE A 14 -35.18 -18.54 -33.33
C ILE A 14 -35.72 -18.14 -31.96
N PHE A 15 -35.98 -16.85 -31.88
CA PHE A 15 -36.49 -16.05 -30.79
C PHE A 15 -37.85 -16.50 -30.22
N SER A 16 -38.00 -16.17 -28.94
CA SER A 16 -39.22 -15.73 -28.24
C SER A 16 -40.11 -16.81 -27.61
N HIS A 17 -40.17 -16.80 -26.27
CA HIS A 17 -41.33 -16.20 -25.60
C HIS A 17 -41.01 -15.80 -24.15
N ILE A 18 -40.79 -14.48 -23.97
CA ILE A 18 -41.40 -13.62 -22.95
C ILE A 18 -41.25 -14.07 -21.48
N THR A 19 -40.27 -13.48 -20.79
CA THR A 19 -40.51 -12.77 -19.52
C THR A 19 -39.68 -11.48 -19.53
N ASP A 20 -40.11 -10.60 -20.43
CA ASP A 20 -39.80 -9.19 -20.42
C ASP A 20 -40.85 -8.50 -19.51
N LYS A 21 -40.42 -7.54 -18.68
CA LYS A 21 -41.16 -6.82 -17.61
C LYS A 21 -41.07 -7.55 -16.26
N ILE A 22 -40.12 -7.27 -15.38
CA ILE A 22 -39.87 -5.98 -14.73
C ILE A 22 -38.39 -6.02 -14.31
N PHE A 23 -37.51 -5.38 -15.08
CA PHE A 23 -36.18 -4.83 -14.72
C PHE A 23 -35.40 -4.59 -16.03
N LYS A 24 -35.98 -3.74 -16.89
CA LYS A 24 -35.16 -2.94 -17.82
C LYS A 24 -34.64 -1.76 -17.00
N GLY A 25 -33.34 -1.78 -16.72
CA GLY A 25 -32.64 -0.77 -15.95
C GLY A 25 -31.13 -1.02 -15.92
N ASN A 26 -30.51 -1.00 -17.11
CA ASN A 26 -29.09 -0.80 -17.43
C ASN A 26 -27.99 -1.72 -16.85
N ALA A 27 -27.42 -2.49 -17.80
CA ALA A 27 -25.99 -2.71 -18.05
C ALA A 27 -25.19 -3.62 -17.10
N MET A 28 -24.97 -4.83 -17.60
CA MET A 28 -23.68 -5.55 -17.66
C MET A 28 -22.69 -5.36 -16.51
N GLY A 29 -22.54 -6.41 -15.70
CA GLY A 29 -21.29 -6.73 -15.04
C GLY A 29 -21.31 -8.20 -14.67
N LYS A 30 -20.40 -9.00 -15.25
CA LYS A 30 -20.10 -10.36 -14.79
C LYS A 30 -20.04 -10.35 -13.27
N ASP A 31 -20.75 -11.26 -12.60
CA ASP A 31 -20.56 -11.49 -11.17
C ASP A 31 -19.08 -11.77 -10.93
N LYS A 32 -18.35 -10.74 -10.50
CA LYS A 32 -16.97 -10.86 -10.07
C LYS A 32 -17.01 -11.82 -8.90
N LYS A 33 -16.49 -13.04 -9.09
CA LYS A 33 -16.21 -13.95 -7.98
C LYS A 33 -15.58 -13.12 -6.88
N LYS A 34 -16.22 -13.06 -5.71
CA LYS A 34 -15.72 -12.29 -4.57
C LYS A 34 -14.41 -12.93 -4.13
N VAL A 35 -13.28 -12.44 -4.66
CA VAL A 35 -11.91 -12.95 -4.47
C VAL A 35 -11.48 -12.96 -3.00
N PHE A 36 -12.27 -12.32 -2.13
CA PHE A 36 -11.99 -12.15 -0.71
C PHE A 36 -12.72 -13.12 0.23
N GLN A 37 -13.54 -14.06 -0.27
CA GLN A 37 -14.41 -14.87 0.61
C GLN A 37 -13.68 -15.76 1.62
N HIS A 38 -12.37 -16.02 1.43
CA HIS A 38 -11.56 -16.83 2.34
C HIS A 38 -10.36 -16.11 2.99
N GLN A 39 -10.21 -14.79 2.77
CA GLN A 39 -9.14 -13.97 3.39
C GLN A 39 -9.67 -12.86 4.32
N LEU A 40 -10.99 -12.78 4.52
CA LEU A 40 -11.63 -11.79 5.42
C LEU A 40 -11.23 -11.97 6.89
N LYS A 41 -11.02 -13.22 7.35
CA LYS A 41 -10.59 -13.51 8.73
C LYS A 41 -9.19 -12.97 9.05
N THR A 42 -8.32 -12.82 8.07
CA THR A 42 -6.97 -12.25 8.26
C THR A 42 -6.99 -10.72 8.31
N LEU A 43 -7.95 -10.08 7.66
CA LEU A 43 -8.14 -8.62 7.67
C LEU A 43 -8.85 -8.13 8.94
N GLU A 44 -9.86 -8.84 9.44
CA GLU A 44 -10.52 -8.49 10.72
C GLU A 44 -9.54 -8.62 11.91
N ASN A 45 -8.74 -9.71 11.95
CA ASN A 45 -7.69 -9.87 12.97
C ASN A 45 -6.56 -8.83 12.85
N LEU A 46 -6.30 -8.31 11.64
CA LEU A 46 -5.36 -7.23 11.38
C LEU A 46 -5.88 -5.92 11.96
N GLU A 47 -7.13 -5.62 11.65
CA GLU A 47 -7.83 -4.43 12.12
C GLU A 47 -7.90 -4.39 13.64
N GLU A 48 -8.27 -5.50 14.29
CA GLU A 48 -8.31 -5.61 15.75
C GLU A 48 -6.94 -5.40 16.40
N LYS A 49 -5.89 -6.08 15.91
CA LYS A 49 -4.54 -5.96 16.48
C LYS A 49 -3.95 -4.57 16.31
N ILE A 50 -4.13 -3.96 15.14
CA ILE A 50 -3.61 -2.62 14.90
C ILE A 50 -4.41 -1.59 15.70
N ASN A 51 -5.74 -1.71 15.77
CA ASN A 51 -6.56 -0.83 16.59
C ASN A 51 -6.20 -0.93 18.07
N ALA A 52 -5.92 -2.13 18.59
CA ALA A 52 -5.42 -2.31 19.95
C ALA A 52 -4.09 -1.58 20.18
N LEU A 53 -3.12 -1.73 19.27
CA LEU A 53 -1.82 -1.02 19.35
C LEU A 53 -1.98 0.51 19.31
N ILE A 54 -2.84 1.03 18.43
CA ILE A 54 -3.12 2.46 18.33
C ILE A 54 -3.74 2.99 19.64
N ILE A 55 -4.75 2.29 20.17
CA ILE A 55 -5.43 2.67 21.41
C ILE A 55 -4.46 2.66 22.59
N GLU A 56 -3.61 1.65 22.69
CA GLU A 56 -2.59 1.57 23.74
C GLU A 56 -1.60 2.74 23.63
N HIS A 57 -1.14 3.03 22.42
CA HIS A 57 -0.10 4.04 22.21
C HIS A 57 -0.61 5.46 22.39
N ARG A 58 -1.84 5.76 21.95
CA ARG A 58 -2.50 7.07 22.16
C ARG A 58 -2.74 7.40 23.64
N LYS A 59 -2.70 6.42 24.55
CA LYS A 59 -2.79 6.64 26.00
C LYS A 59 -1.48 7.17 26.62
N ARG A 60 -0.35 7.08 25.91
CA ARG A 60 0.96 7.51 26.43
C ARG A 60 1.10 9.04 26.33
N ARG A 61 1.47 9.70 27.43
CA ARG A 61 1.75 11.15 27.46
C ARG A 61 2.94 11.48 26.55
N GLY A 62 2.80 12.47 25.66
CA GLY A 62 3.87 12.93 24.76
C GLY A 62 3.80 12.40 23.33
N SER A 63 2.96 11.39 23.05
CA SER A 63 2.75 10.87 21.70
C SER A 63 1.87 11.82 20.86
N GLN A 64 2.48 12.67 20.03
CA GLN A 64 1.71 13.56 19.13
C GLN A 64 1.21 12.86 17.85
N LEU A 65 2.00 11.95 17.25
CA LEU A 65 1.65 11.26 16.00
C LEU A 65 1.10 9.83 16.21
N GLY A 66 1.57 9.13 17.25
CA GLY A 66 1.16 7.77 17.55
C GLY A 66 1.87 6.67 16.72
N VAL A 67 1.09 5.75 16.15
CA VAL A 67 1.56 4.65 15.30
C VAL A 67 1.31 5.02 13.84
N VAL A 68 2.31 4.83 12.98
CA VAL A 68 2.19 5.02 11.52
C VAL A 68 2.49 3.73 10.76
N PHE A 69 1.80 3.55 9.64
CA PHE A 69 1.86 2.35 8.81
C PHE A 69 2.42 2.68 7.44
N ARG A 70 3.17 1.75 6.87
CA ARG A 70 3.72 1.87 5.53
C ARG A 70 3.58 0.56 4.79
N THR A 71 3.01 0.64 3.59
CA THR A 71 2.96 -0.51 2.69
C THR A 71 4.37 -0.82 2.18
N VAL A 72 4.76 -2.09 2.25
CA VAL A 72 6.03 -2.60 1.74
C VAL A 72 5.73 -3.63 0.67
N ILE A 73 6.20 -3.38 -0.55
CA ILE A 73 5.99 -4.27 -1.69
C ILE A 73 7.32 -4.94 -1.98
N GLU A 74 7.36 -6.27 -1.91
CA GLU A 74 8.59 -7.02 -2.19
C GLU A 74 9.08 -6.77 -3.62
N PRO A 75 10.40 -6.70 -3.83
CA PRO A 75 11.50 -6.94 -2.87
C PRO A 75 11.97 -5.68 -2.10
N ASN A 76 11.24 -4.56 -2.15
CA ASN A 76 11.68 -3.33 -1.51
C ASN A 76 11.80 -3.45 0.02
N LYS A 77 12.70 -2.64 0.60
CA LYS A 77 12.81 -2.46 2.05
C LYS A 77 11.79 -1.41 2.53
N PRO A 78 11.51 -1.34 3.85
CA PRO A 78 10.54 -0.38 4.37
C PRO A 78 10.82 1.07 3.96
N THR A 79 12.09 1.49 3.88
CA THR A 79 12.45 2.88 3.59
C THR A 79 13.28 3.07 2.32
N LEU A 80 13.68 1.99 1.64
CA LEU A 80 14.52 2.04 0.44
C LEU A 80 14.01 1.08 -0.62
N TYR A 81 14.11 1.50 -1.87
CA TYR A 81 13.62 0.72 -2.99
C TYR A 81 14.75 -0.05 -3.70
N GLU A 82 14.36 -1.12 -4.39
CA GLU A 82 15.22 -1.87 -5.30
C GLU A 82 15.04 -1.42 -6.75
N GLN A 83 16.14 -1.53 -7.52
CA GLN A 83 16.15 -1.17 -8.93
C GLN A 83 15.13 -2.04 -9.70
N GLY A 84 14.25 -1.39 -10.47
CA GLY A 84 13.17 -2.07 -11.21
C GLY A 84 11.89 -2.35 -10.40
N HIS A 85 11.88 -2.07 -9.09
CA HIS A 85 10.74 -2.36 -8.19
C HIS A 85 10.15 -1.10 -7.51
N HIS A 86 10.56 0.09 -7.95
CA HIS A 86 10.21 1.39 -7.34
C HIS A 86 9.02 2.11 -7.99
N GLY A 87 8.46 1.57 -9.07
CA GLY A 87 7.42 2.24 -9.85
C GLY A 87 7.98 3.29 -10.80
N LYS A 88 7.29 4.44 -10.93
CA LYS A 88 7.71 5.55 -11.80
C LYS A 88 8.76 6.43 -11.10
N GLY A 89 9.54 7.17 -11.90
CA GLY A 89 10.61 8.07 -11.45
C GLY A 89 11.98 7.38 -11.41
N ALA A 90 13.06 8.15 -11.42
CA ALA A 90 14.39 7.57 -11.28
C ALA A 90 14.67 7.15 -9.83
N LEU A 91 15.64 6.25 -9.69
CA LEU A 91 16.11 5.76 -8.41
C LEU A 91 17.58 6.14 -8.21
N HIS A 92 17.85 6.84 -7.12
CA HIS A 92 19.18 7.28 -6.72
C HIS A 92 19.57 6.54 -5.46
N GLN A 93 20.36 5.48 -5.61
CA GLN A 93 20.88 4.68 -4.47
C GLN A 93 19.78 4.16 -3.52
N GLY A 94 18.61 3.80 -4.06
CA GLY A 94 17.45 3.32 -3.29
C GLY A 94 16.48 4.41 -2.85
N VAL A 95 16.78 5.68 -3.12
CA VAL A 95 15.89 6.84 -2.92
C VAL A 95 15.20 7.19 -4.24
N ARG A 96 13.88 7.30 -4.24
CA ARG A 96 13.08 7.58 -5.44
C ARG A 96 12.83 9.08 -5.60
N GLU A 97 13.00 9.60 -6.82
CA GLU A 97 12.77 11.02 -7.12
C GLU A 97 11.32 11.49 -6.85
N CYS A 98 10.35 10.58 -6.95
CA CYS A 98 8.97 10.89 -6.63
C CYS A 98 8.70 11.03 -5.13
N ASP A 99 9.56 10.47 -4.26
CA ASP A 99 9.41 10.59 -2.81
C ASP A 99 10.28 11.71 -2.23
N TYR A 100 11.36 12.09 -2.90
CA TYR A 100 12.29 13.09 -2.40
C TYR A 100 12.76 14.01 -3.53
N LYS A 101 12.81 15.31 -3.22
CA LYS A 101 13.21 16.36 -4.16
C LYS A 101 14.72 16.33 -4.38
N ILE A 102 15.18 15.57 -5.37
CA ILE A 102 16.60 15.50 -5.75
C ILE A 102 16.98 16.81 -6.46
N SER A 103 18.14 17.37 -6.12
CA SER A 103 18.64 18.60 -6.75
C SER A 103 18.99 18.36 -8.22
N THR A 104 18.47 19.21 -9.10
CA THR A 104 18.78 19.16 -10.54
C THR A 104 20.18 19.67 -10.86
N ALA A 105 20.79 20.45 -9.96
CA ALA A 105 22.15 20.98 -10.12
C ALA A 105 23.23 20.01 -9.63
N ASP A 106 22.92 19.20 -8.61
CA ASP A 106 23.80 18.12 -8.11
C ASP A 106 22.94 16.98 -7.55
N PRO A 107 22.80 15.84 -8.25
CA PRO A 107 21.94 14.73 -7.83
C PRO A 107 22.42 14.03 -6.55
N ASN A 108 23.56 14.42 -5.99
CA ASN A 108 24.01 13.98 -4.67
C ASN A 108 23.34 14.74 -3.52
N TRP A 109 22.49 15.74 -3.81
CA TRP A 109 21.73 16.49 -2.80
C TRP A 109 20.25 16.22 -2.87
N VAL A 110 19.64 16.19 -1.68
CA VAL A 110 18.20 16.17 -1.48
C VAL A 110 17.81 17.52 -0.87
N LEU A 111 16.88 18.20 -1.53
CA LEU A 111 16.39 19.51 -1.12
C LEU A 111 15.23 19.35 -0.12
N ALA A 112 15.17 20.26 0.83
CA ALA A 112 14.08 20.36 1.77
C ALA A 112 12.75 20.58 1.05
N SER A 113 11.74 19.81 1.47
CA SER A 113 10.40 19.90 0.92
C SER A 113 9.40 19.22 1.84
N ASN A 114 8.36 19.97 2.23
CA ASN A 114 7.24 19.44 3.01
C ASN A 114 6.21 18.68 2.15
N GLU A 115 6.32 18.78 0.82
CA GLU A 115 5.43 18.13 -0.15
C GLU A 115 5.97 16.78 -0.66
N HIS A 116 7.19 16.41 -0.25
CA HIS A 116 7.87 15.21 -0.70
C HIS A 116 8.33 14.42 0.52
N GLY A 117 7.97 13.15 0.58
CA GLY A 117 8.52 12.21 1.54
C GLY A 117 8.04 10.80 1.30
N LEU A 118 8.53 9.86 2.10
CA LEU A 118 7.93 8.53 2.13
C LEU A 118 6.52 8.62 2.71
N SER A 119 5.54 8.08 2.00
CA SER A 119 4.15 7.99 2.46
C SER A 119 3.95 7.02 3.61
N PHE A 120 3.16 7.46 4.60
CA PHE A 120 2.68 6.70 5.73
C PHE A 120 1.19 6.95 5.97
N SER A 121 0.50 5.95 6.50
CA SER A 121 -0.88 6.02 6.96
C SER A 121 -0.92 6.15 8.48
N ALA A 122 -1.75 7.05 9.01
CA ALA A 122 -1.96 7.19 10.46
C ALA A 122 -3.11 6.32 10.99
N THR A 123 -3.90 5.71 10.11
CA THR A 123 -5.01 4.81 10.45
C THR A 123 -4.90 3.49 9.71
N VAL A 124 -5.54 2.45 10.27
CA VAL A 124 -5.60 1.11 9.68
C VAL A 124 -6.33 1.13 8.36
N ASP A 125 -7.48 1.79 8.31
CA ASP A 125 -8.34 1.83 7.14
C ASP A 125 -7.59 2.45 5.97
N HIS A 126 -6.88 3.56 6.21
CA HIS A 126 -6.04 4.18 5.21
C HIS A 126 -4.88 3.26 4.77
N ALA A 127 -4.25 2.53 5.69
CA ALA A 127 -3.18 1.58 5.37
C ALA A 127 -3.69 0.40 4.52
N VAL A 128 -4.80 -0.23 4.92
CA VAL A 128 -5.44 -1.34 4.19
C VAL A 128 -5.93 -0.88 2.82
N GLY A 129 -6.53 0.31 2.73
CA GLY A 129 -6.93 0.93 1.48
C GLY A 129 -5.74 1.13 0.54
N THR A 130 -4.63 1.65 1.05
CA THR A 130 -3.37 1.83 0.30
C THR A 130 -2.80 0.50 -0.18
N MET A 131 -2.75 -0.53 0.67
CA MET A 131 -2.29 -1.86 0.29
C MET A 131 -3.13 -2.47 -0.84
N LYS A 132 -4.46 -2.36 -0.75
CA LYS A 132 -5.39 -2.84 -1.80
C LYS A 132 -5.18 -2.09 -3.11
N PHE A 133 -5.07 -0.76 -3.05
CA PHE A 133 -4.84 0.08 -4.21
C PHE A 133 -3.52 -0.27 -4.90
N LEU A 134 -2.41 -0.23 -4.15
CA LEU A 134 -1.07 -0.52 -4.69
C LEU A 134 -0.95 -1.96 -5.18
N GLY A 135 -1.62 -2.91 -4.52
CA GLY A 135 -1.64 -4.31 -4.91
C GLY A 135 -2.34 -4.57 -6.24
N GLY A 136 -3.34 -3.76 -6.60
CA GLY A 136 -3.99 -3.83 -7.91
C GLY A 136 -3.04 -3.57 -9.09
N PHE A 137 -1.92 -2.87 -8.85
CA PHE A 137 -0.91 -2.57 -9.88
C PHE A 137 0.22 -3.60 -9.95
N GLN A 138 0.31 -4.54 -9.01
CA GLN A 138 1.42 -5.49 -8.95
C GLN A 138 1.20 -6.72 -9.84
N LYS A 139 2.31 -7.41 -10.17
CA LYS A 139 2.26 -8.70 -10.86
C LYS A 139 1.67 -9.77 -9.93
N LYS A 140 0.99 -10.76 -10.51
CA LYS A 140 0.46 -11.91 -9.74
C LYS A 140 1.60 -12.58 -8.95
N GLY A 141 1.36 -12.87 -7.67
CA GLY A 141 2.33 -13.49 -6.76
C GLY A 141 3.27 -12.51 -6.05
N THR A 142 3.16 -11.19 -6.33
CA THR A 142 3.96 -10.20 -5.59
C THR A 142 3.44 -10.10 -4.16
N ARG A 143 4.33 -10.25 -3.18
CA ARG A 143 3.98 -10.10 -1.77
C ARG A 143 3.94 -8.64 -1.35
N ILE A 144 2.90 -8.30 -0.61
CA ILE A 144 2.64 -6.98 -0.07
C ILE A 144 2.49 -7.13 1.43
N ASN A 145 3.42 -6.53 2.15
CA ASN A 145 3.47 -6.53 3.60
C ASN A 145 3.13 -5.14 4.12
N CYS A 146 2.84 -5.06 5.42
CA CYS A 146 2.75 -3.78 6.13
C CYS A 146 3.91 -3.69 7.11
N ALA A 147 4.68 -2.61 7.05
CA ALA A 147 5.60 -2.22 8.11
C ALA A 147 4.94 -1.12 8.93
N TYR A 148 5.11 -1.16 10.24
CA TYR A 148 4.64 -0.09 11.12
C TYR A 148 5.80 0.45 11.92
N TRP A 149 5.66 1.71 12.30
CA TRP A 149 6.54 2.36 13.24
C TRP A 149 5.69 2.92 14.37
N ILE A 150 6.02 2.49 15.58
CA ILE A 150 5.50 3.11 16.79
C ILE A 150 6.45 4.27 17.12
N LEU A 151 5.96 5.50 16.96
CA LEU A 151 6.71 6.70 17.35
C LEU A 151 6.53 6.86 18.86
N GLU A 152 7.36 6.14 19.62
CA GLU A 152 7.33 6.23 21.09
C GLU A 152 7.86 7.58 21.57
N ASP A 153 8.87 8.14 20.88
CA ASP A 153 9.44 9.47 21.15
C ASP A 153 9.91 10.17 19.86
N SER A 154 9.63 11.47 19.72
CA SER A 154 10.05 12.30 18.58
C SER A 154 11.57 12.40 18.42
N GLU A 155 12.34 12.11 19.48
CA GLU A 155 13.80 12.00 19.45
C GLU A 155 14.30 10.89 18.51
N SER A 156 13.41 9.96 18.15
CA SER A 156 13.72 8.92 17.17
C SER A 156 13.65 9.40 15.72
N ILE A 157 13.28 10.65 15.44
CA ILE A 157 13.33 11.17 14.08
C ILE A 157 14.70 11.84 13.88
N PRO A 158 15.53 11.38 12.93
CA PRO A 158 16.83 11.98 12.68
C PRO A 158 16.72 13.47 12.33
N GLU A 159 17.69 14.27 12.80
CA GLU A 159 17.72 15.71 12.54
C GLU A 159 17.60 16.03 11.04
N GLY A 160 16.82 17.06 10.71
CA GLY A 160 16.58 17.48 9.33
C GLY A 160 15.51 16.65 8.61
N MET A 161 14.82 15.76 9.34
CA MET A 161 13.63 15.05 8.87
C MET A 161 12.45 15.29 9.81
N ALA A 162 11.23 15.17 9.30
CA ALA A 162 10.01 15.25 10.11
C ALA A 162 8.88 14.46 9.44
N PHE A 163 7.88 14.05 10.25
CA PHE A 163 6.59 13.68 9.72
C PHE A 163 5.77 14.95 9.46
N VAL A 164 5.40 15.17 8.21
CA VAL A 164 4.55 16.26 7.77
C VAL A 164 3.19 15.68 7.40
N GLN A 165 2.12 16.19 7.99
CA GLN A 165 0.77 15.78 7.63
C GLN A 165 0.43 16.34 6.24
N ASP A 166 -0.20 15.50 5.42
CA ASP A 166 -0.76 15.94 4.14
C ASP A 166 -1.94 16.90 4.42
N PRO A 167 -1.93 18.14 3.88
CA PRO A 167 -3.00 19.11 4.14
C PRO A 167 -4.37 18.64 3.63
N ASP A 168 -4.40 17.81 2.59
CA ASP A 168 -5.64 17.34 1.95
C ASP A 168 -6.12 15.99 2.51
N ASN A 169 -5.26 15.28 3.27
CA ASN A 169 -5.59 13.99 3.85
C ASN A 169 -5.00 13.84 5.26
N PRO A 170 -5.81 14.04 6.32
CA PRO A 170 -5.31 13.99 7.69
C PRO A 170 -4.83 12.59 8.13
N GLU A 171 -5.16 11.54 7.36
CA GLU A 171 -4.69 10.17 7.59
C GLU A 171 -3.40 9.83 6.85
N HIS A 172 -2.86 10.77 6.07
CA HIS A 172 -1.63 10.62 5.30
C HIS A 172 -0.53 11.53 5.84
N TYR A 173 0.65 10.94 6.03
CA TYR A 173 1.84 11.64 6.48
C TYR A 173 3.02 11.32 5.58
N LEU A 174 3.89 12.32 5.41
CA LEU A 174 5.13 12.22 4.67
C LEU A 174 6.30 12.26 5.65
N LEU A 175 7.17 11.26 5.60
CA LEU A 175 8.49 11.36 6.23
C LEU A 175 9.39 12.20 5.32
N ALA A 176 9.35 13.50 5.53
CA ALA A 176 9.94 14.53 4.69
C ALA A 176 11.37 14.88 5.12
N VAL A 177 12.13 15.41 4.16
CA VAL A 177 13.39 16.12 4.42
C VAL A 177 13.04 17.59 4.62
N ILE A 178 13.32 18.13 5.80
CA ILE A 178 13.02 19.53 6.17
C ILE A 178 14.27 20.43 6.19
N ARG A 179 15.45 19.84 5.95
CA ARG A 179 16.71 20.55 5.76
C ARG A 179 17.52 19.84 4.69
N ASP A 180 18.06 20.59 3.73
CA ASP A 180 18.91 20.06 2.67
C ASP A 180 20.01 19.16 3.23
N MET A 181 20.23 18.02 2.58
CA MET A 181 21.27 17.08 2.98
C MET A 181 21.81 16.29 1.80
N LYS A 182 22.98 15.67 1.98
CA LYS A 182 23.51 14.73 0.99
C LYS A 182 22.62 13.50 0.93
N ILE A 183 22.49 12.91 -0.26
CA ILE A 183 21.72 11.68 -0.46
C ILE A 183 22.25 10.53 0.40
N THR A 184 23.56 10.49 0.63
CA THR A 184 24.20 9.53 1.52
C THR A 184 23.73 9.65 2.97
N ASP A 185 23.51 10.88 3.45
CA ASP A 185 23.00 11.14 4.79
C ASP A 185 21.54 10.71 4.90
N LEU A 186 20.73 11.01 3.88
CA LEU A 186 19.35 10.53 3.83
C LEU A 186 19.30 9.00 3.87
N ILE A 187 20.10 8.31 3.06
CA ILE A 187 20.14 6.83 3.04
C ILE A 187 20.51 6.27 4.41
N TYR A 188 21.52 6.86 5.06
CA TYR A 188 21.92 6.46 6.42
C TYR A 188 20.76 6.61 7.41
N LYS A 189 20.08 7.76 7.40
CA LYS A 189 18.92 8.06 8.26
C LYS A 189 17.74 7.12 7.97
N LEU A 190 17.43 6.87 6.70
CA LEU A 190 16.36 5.94 6.30
C LEU A 190 16.64 4.50 6.72
N LYS A 191 17.90 4.04 6.67
CA LYS A 191 18.30 2.73 7.21
C LYS A 191 18.12 2.69 8.72
N TRP A 192 18.55 3.74 9.42
CA TRP A 192 18.39 3.85 10.87
C TRP A 192 16.91 3.80 11.30
N ILE A 193 16.03 4.44 10.52
CA ILE A 193 14.57 4.40 10.74
C ILE A 193 14.05 3.00 10.47
N SER A 194 14.43 2.38 9.34
CA SER A 194 13.97 1.03 8.98
C SER A 194 14.33 -0.03 10.03
N GLN A 195 15.43 0.13 10.77
CA GLN A 195 15.81 -0.78 11.86
C GLN A 195 14.87 -0.71 13.07
N ARG A 196 14.12 0.39 13.20
CA ARG A 196 13.13 0.62 14.27
C ARG A 196 11.70 0.37 13.80
N MET A 197 11.51 0.06 12.52
CA MET A 197 10.23 -0.37 11.98
C MET A 197 10.06 -1.86 12.22
N ALA A 198 8.88 -2.25 12.71
CA ALA A 198 8.49 -3.65 12.75
C ALA A 198 7.76 -4.00 11.47
N VAL A 199 8.25 -5.01 10.74
CA VAL A 199 7.55 -5.56 9.58
C VAL A 199 6.61 -6.65 10.05
N MET A 200 5.33 -6.54 9.70
CA MET A 200 4.35 -7.56 10.00
C MET A 200 4.47 -8.73 9.01
N SER A 201 5.45 -9.61 9.25
CA SER A 201 5.71 -10.80 8.41
C SER A 201 4.58 -11.84 8.42
N GLY A 202 3.69 -11.79 9.41
CA GLY A 202 2.47 -12.61 9.45
C GLY A 202 1.29 -12.03 8.65
N LEU A 203 1.47 -10.85 8.04
CA LEU A 203 0.44 -10.08 7.35
C LEU A 203 0.86 -9.83 5.90
N THR A 204 0.98 -10.94 5.17
CA THR A 204 1.32 -10.95 3.76
C THR A 204 0.04 -11.03 2.94
N LEU A 205 -0.27 -9.96 2.20
CA LEU A 205 -1.22 -10.02 1.09
C LEU A 205 -0.45 -10.41 -0.17
N GLU A 206 -0.91 -11.43 -0.88
CA GLU A 206 -0.39 -11.73 -2.22
C GLU A 206 -1.21 -10.97 -3.26
N ALA A 207 -0.52 -10.24 -4.15
CA ALA A 207 -1.15 -9.61 -5.28
C ALA A 207 -1.68 -10.68 -6.25
N TYR A 208 -2.97 -10.66 -6.56
CA TYR A 208 -3.55 -11.56 -7.56
C TYR A 208 -4.02 -10.76 -8.77
N LYS A 209 -3.29 -10.85 -9.89
CA LYS A 209 -3.80 -10.42 -11.19
C LYS A 209 -4.53 -11.61 -11.81
N ASN A 210 -5.85 -11.46 -11.98
CA ASN A 210 -6.87 -12.32 -12.61
C ASN A 210 -8.05 -12.66 -11.66
N ALA A 211 -8.79 -11.63 -11.25
CA ALA A 211 -10.11 -11.71 -10.65
C ALA A 211 -11.19 -11.44 -11.71
#